data_AF-A0A142WUV2-F1
#
_entry.id   AF-A0A142WUV2-F1
#
_cell.length_a   1.000
_cell.length_b   1.000
_cell.length_c   1.000
_cell.angle_alpha   90.00
_cell.angle_beta   90.00
_cell.angle_gamma   90.00
#
_symmetry.space_group_name_H-M   'P 1'
#
loop_
_entity.id
_entity.type
_entity.pdbx_description
1 polymer ?
#
loop_
_entity_poly.entity_id
_entity_poly.type
_entity_poly.pdbx_seq_one_letter_code
_entity_poly.pdbx_strand_id
1 'polypeptide(L)'
;MGHNGCPLCGAGVEDSLLALESQRVGEGEYGKLSAFGHVLLQISLDETASGGQRGVAPLHSPPGVTPWTPVPVTRYPLRPQSAISPYPDDQAGGATHLHRLIPASLATFLASGFGIGFVPFAPGTFGSVLGVALAGLLLKSGLPLAWYAALAMAVFLFGIPCTRRAAEVQGVKDPGWIVLDEIAAVLFIYTVIPFTWTTAVLGFLLFRLFDVSKPYPLRWLERLPHGWGIMADDVAAGFYTGLLMAIARHYGWLSV
;
A
#
# COMPACT_ATOMS: atom_id res chain seq x y z
N MET A 1 3.77 -56.90 43.41
CA MET A 1 4.37 -55.56 43.56
C MET A 1 5.88 -55.75 43.41
N GLY A 2 6.61 -55.34 42.39
CA GLY A 2 6.42 -54.64 41.13
C GLY A 2 7.85 -54.53 40.55
N HIS A 3 8.06 -54.94 39.31
CA HIS A 3 9.37 -55.05 38.68
C HIS A 3 10.02 -53.66 38.47
N ASN A 4 11.25 -53.47 38.93
CA ASN A 4 12.09 -52.33 38.53
C ASN A 4 12.94 -52.75 37.32
N GLY A 5 12.49 -52.35 36.14
CA GLY A 5 13.17 -52.54 34.87
C GLY A 5 14.27 -51.49 34.63
N CYS A 6 15.44 -51.99 34.26
CA CYS A 6 16.41 -51.52 33.26
C CYS A 6 16.65 -50.00 33.08
N PRO A 7 17.87 -49.50 33.39
CA PRO A 7 18.36 -48.25 32.84
C PRO A 7 19.02 -48.54 31.49
N LEU A 8 18.43 -48.07 30.39
CA LEU A 8 19.06 -47.77 29.08
C LEU A 8 17.94 -47.70 28.03
N CYS A 9 17.34 -46.52 27.84
CA CYS A 9 16.73 -46.13 26.57
C CYS A 9 16.42 -44.63 26.56
N GLY A 10 16.92 -43.92 25.53
CA GLY A 10 16.38 -42.63 25.12
C GLY A 10 17.13 -41.38 25.55
N ALA A 11 18.39 -41.22 25.15
CA ALA A 11 18.94 -39.87 25.00
C ALA A 11 18.31 -39.23 23.74
N GLY A 12 17.24 -38.46 23.96
CA GLY A 12 16.56 -37.70 22.91
C GLY A 12 17.42 -36.53 22.44
N VAL A 13 17.84 -36.61 21.18
CA VAL A 13 18.60 -35.60 20.42
C VAL A 13 17.67 -34.47 19.91
N GLU A 14 16.42 -34.40 20.40
CA GLU A 14 15.38 -33.53 19.83
C GLU A 14 15.29 -32.15 20.52
N ASP A 15 15.82 -31.99 21.74
CA ASP A 15 15.68 -30.73 22.49
C ASP A 15 16.70 -29.65 22.10
N SER A 16 17.74 -29.99 21.33
CA SER A 16 18.80 -29.02 20.96
C SER A 16 18.58 -28.38 19.58
N LEU A 17 17.67 -28.89 18.74
CA LEU A 17 17.37 -28.30 17.42
C LEU A 17 16.25 -27.24 17.49
N LEU A 18 15.36 -27.32 18.48
CA LEU A 18 14.29 -26.33 18.67
C LEU A 18 14.78 -24.98 19.25
N ALA A 19 16.01 -24.91 19.75
CA ALA A 19 16.58 -23.69 20.31
C ALA A 19 17.29 -22.79 19.27
N LEU A 20 17.44 -23.23 18.02
CA LEU A 20 18.09 -22.46 16.95
C LEU A 20 17.13 -21.93 15.87
N GLU A 21 15.86 -22.34 15.90
CA GLU A 21 14.82 -21.84 14.97
C GLU A 21 14.12 -20.56 15.48
N SER A 22 14.65 -19.95 16.54
CA SER A 22 14.21 -18.67 17.09
C SER A 22 15.07 -17.47 16.66
N GLN A 23 16.11 -17.66 15.84
CA GLN A 23 16.81 -16.53 15.23
C GLN A 23 16.10 -16.06 13.96
N ARG A 24 15.04 -15.27 14.21
CA ARG A 24 14.48 -14.19 13.41
C ARG A 24 15.42 -13.71 12.27
N VAL A 25 15.34 -14.36 11.11
CA VAL A 25 15.92 -13.88 9.86
C VAL A 25 15.03 -12.74 9.36
N GLY A 26 15.65 -11.58 9.13
CA GLY A 26 14.96 -10.32 8.85
C GLY A 26 14.11 -10.34 7.59
N GLU A 27 12.79 -10.30 7.79
CA GLU A 27 11.82 -9.79 6.83
C GLU A 27 11.99 -8.26 6.78
N GLY A 28 12.76 -7.72 5.83
CA GLY A 28 12.96 -6.26 5.78
C GLY A 28 13.32 -5.72 4.41
N GLU A 29 14.22 -6.39 3.68
CA GLU A 29 14.70 -5.92 2.38
C GLU A 29 14.20 -6.76 1.20
N TYR A 30 14.16 -8.10 1.33
CA TYR A 30 13.77 -8.98 0.22
C TYR A 30 12.30 -8.87 -0.19
N GLY A 31 11.39 -8.56 0.75
CA GLY A 31 9.97 -8.33 0.43
C GLY A 31 9.68 -7.00 -0.29
N LYS A 32 10.60 -6.03 -0.21
CA LYS A 32 10.41 -4.68 -0.80
C LYS A 32 10.99 -4.58 -2.20
N LEU A 33 12.18 -5.16 -2.42
CA LEU A 33 12.73 -5.36 -3.76
C LEU A 33 11.85 -6.31 -4.59
N SER A 34 11.20 -7.30 -3.94
CA SER A 34 10.20 -8.11 -4.64
C SER A 34 8.93 -7.32 -4.95
N ALA A 35 8.48 -6.38 -4.12
CA ALA A 35 7.29 -5.56 -4.41
C ALA A 35 7.52 -4.64 -5.62
N PHE A 36 8.64 -3.89 -5.67
CA PHE A 36 8.97 -3.07 -6.84
C PHE A 36 9.19 -3.92 -8.10
N GLY A 37 9.87 -5.06 -7.94
CA GLY A 37 10.00 -6.08 -8.98
C GLY A 37 8.66 -6.66 -9.41
N HIS A 38 7.71 -6.86 -8.50
CA HIS A 38 6.35 -7.34 -8.78
C HIS A 38 5.52 -6.28 -9.49
N VAL A 39 5.68 -4.99 -9.19
CA VAL A 39 5.02 -3.91 -9.94
C VAL A 39 5.56 -3.83 -11.35
N LEU A 40 6.88 -3.85 -11.53
CA LEU A 40 7.50 -3.86 -12.85
C LEU A 40 7.16 -5.14 -13.63
N LEU A 41 7.15 -6.30 -12.97
CA LEU A 41 6.72 -7.55 -13.57
C LEU A 41 5.23 -7.54 -13.87
N GLN A 42 4.36 -6.95 -13.04
CA GLN A 42 2.93 -6.85 -13.34
C GLN A 42 2.67 -5.87 -14.47
N ILE A 43 3.36 -4.74 -14.55
CA ILE A 43 3.31 -3.81 -15.69
C ILE A 43 3.77 -4.56 -16.96
N SER A 44 4.89 -5.28 -16.88
CA SER A 44 5.42 -6.05 -18.01
C SER A 44 4.51 -7.22 -18.42
N LEU A 45 3.89 -7.91 -17.45
CA LEU A 45 2.96 -9.00 -17.72
C LEU A 45 1.63 -8.49 -18.29
N ASP A 46 1.10 -7.35 -17.81
CA ASP A 46 -0.07 -6.68 -18.42
C ASP A 46 0.23 -6.20 -19.85
N GLU A 47 1.44 -5.68 -20.11
CA GLU A 47 1.87 -5.34 -21.48
C GLU A 47 1.93 -6.57 -22.38
N THR A 48 2.43 -7.71 -21.89
CA THR A 48 2.42 -8.97 -22.67
C THR A 48 1.03 -9.60 -22.82
N ALA A 49 0.10 -9.35 -21.90
CA ALA A 49 -1.29 -9.80 -22.00
C ALA A 49 -2.09 -8.97 -23.02
N SER A 50 -1.73 -7.69 -23.21
CA SER A 50 -2.32 -6.82 -24.25
C SER A 50 -1.62 -6.94 -25.62
N GLY A 51 -0.37 -7.42 -25.66
CA GLY A 51 0.42 -7.61 -26.87
C GLY A 51 0.59 -9.10 -27.18
N GLY A 52 -0.43 -9.74 -27.75
CA GLY A 52 -0.32 -11.11 -28.19
C GLY A 52 0.74 -11.25 -29.28
N GLN A 53 1.88 -11.88 -28.97
CA GLN A 53 2.64 -12.70 -29.90
C GLN A 53 3.39 -13.83 -29.19
N ARG A 54 3.44 -14.95 -29.91
CA ARG A 54 3.98 -16.26 -29.56
C ARG A 54 5.45 -16.18 -29.16
N GLY A 55 5.90 -17.24 -28.46
CA GLY A 55 7.27 -17.45 -28.01
C GLY A 55 8.35 -17.14 -29.04
N VAL A 56 9.57 -16.88 -28.59
CA VAL A 56 10.66 -17.87 -28.54
C VAL A 56 11.86 -17.20 -27.86
N ALA A 57 12.61 -17.91 -27.02
CA ALA A 57 14.07 -17.72 -26.85
C ALA A 57 14.69 -18.90 -26.05
N PRO A 58 16.02 -19.07 -25.99
CA PRO A 58 16.86 -19.65 -27.03
C PRO A 58 17.55 -20.96 -26.57
N LEU A 59 17.94 -21.77 -27.55
CA LEU A 59 18.69 -23.02 -27.39
C LEU A 59 20.13 -22.74 -26.95
N HIS A 60 20.51 -23.16 -25.74
CA HIS A 60 21.79 -23.84 -25.51
C HIS A 60 21.62 -24.90 -24.42
N SER A 61 21.78 -26.17 -24.82
CA SER A 61 21.67 -27.34 -23.94
C SER A 61 23.05 -27.76 -23.42
N PRO A 62 23.21 -28.13 -22.14
CA PRO A 62 24.43 -28.78 -21.67
C PRO A 62 24.57 -30.21 -22.24
N PRO A 63 25.80 -30.72 -22.42
CA PRO A 63 26.04 -32.02 -23.03
C PRO A 63 25.63 -33.16 -22.09
N GLY A 64 24.78 -34.07 -22.58
CA GLY A 64 24.45 -35.32 -21.89
C GLY A 64 22.95 -35.63 -21.72
N VAL A 65 22.05 -34.75 -22.17
CA VAL A 65 20.60 -34.98 -22.09
C VAL A 65 20.04 -35.36 -23.46
N THR A 66 19.44 -36.54 -23.60
CA THR A 66 18.79 -36.97 -24.84
C THR A 66 17.44 -36.28 -25.01
N PRO A 67 17.00 -35.96 -26.25
CA PRO A 67 15.84 -35.10 -26.52
C PRO A 67 14.47 -35.64 -26.06
N TRP A 68 14.41 -36.89 -25.61
CA TRP A 68 13.16 -37.62 -25.37
C TRP A 68 13.03 -38.16 -23.96
N THR A 69 13.88 -37.73 -23.02
CA THR A 69 13.60 -38.01 -21.60
C THR A 69 12.47 -37.07 -21.17
N PRO A 70 11.27 -37.61 -20.83
CA PRO A 70 10.24 -36.78 -20.23
C PRO A 70 10.77 -36.40 -18.85
N VAL A 71 11.18 -35.14 -18.68
CA VAL A 71 11.39 -34.59 -17.34
C VAL A 71 10.02 -34.67 -16.65
N PRO A 72 9.91 -35.33 -15.49
CA PRO A 72 8.69 -35.25 -14.72
C PRO A 72 8.48 -33.77 -14.41
N VAL A 73 7.47 -33.17 -15.02
CA VAL A 73 6.93 -31.91 -14.55
C VAL A 73 6.28 -32.27 -13.22
N THR A 74 7.06 -32.32 -12.15
CA THR A 74 6.53 -32.08 -10.82
C THR A 74 5.93 -30.69 -10.92
N ARG A 75 4.62 -30.66 -11.23
CA ARG A 75 3.80 -29.50 -10.94
C ARG A 75 4.09 -29.24 -9.48
N TYR A 76 4.82 -28.17 -9.18
CA TYR A 76 4.64 -27.54 -7.88
C TYR A 76 3.13 -27.45 -7.72
N PRO A 77 2.53 -28.04 -6.67
CA PRO A 77 1.13 -27.79 -6.44
C PRO A 77 1.01 -26.28 -6.38
N LEU A 78 0.32 -25.69 -7.36
CA LEU A 78 -0.24 -24.37 -7.20
C LEU A 78 -1.02 -24.49 -5.91
N ARG A 79 -0.47 -23.92 -4.84
CA ARG A 79 -1.13 -23.91 -3.54
C ARG A 79 -2.52 -23.37 -3.84
N PRO A 80 -3.61 -24.12 -3.55
CA PRO A 80 -4.92 -23.57 -3.76
C PRO A 80 -4.96 -22.27 -2.95
N GLN A 81 -5.16 -21.15 -3.64
CA GLN A 81 -5.45 -19.88 -3.00
C GLN A 81 -6.87 -19.98 -2.43
N SER A 82 -7.05 -20.80 -1.39
CA SER A 82 -8.10 -20.63 -0.40
C SER A 82 -7.57 -19.72 0.72
N ALA A 83 -6.76 -18.73 0.35
CA ALA A 83 -6.52 -17.58 1.20
C ALA A 83 -7.88 -16.88 1.31
N ILE A 84 -8.48 -16.95 2.50
CA ILE A 84 -9.60 -16.11 2.87
C ILE A 84 -9.13 -14.69 2.59
N SER A 85 -9.66 -14.07 1.53
CA SER A 85 -9.40 -12.67 1.23
C SER A 85 -9.74 -11.87 2.49
N PRO A 86 -8.83 -11.02 3.02
CA PRO A 86 -9.17 -10.17 4.15
C PRO A 86 -10.34 -9.22 3.82
N TYR A 87 -10.69 -9.12 2.54
CA TYR A 87 -11.96 -8.60 2.07
C TYR A 87 -12.99 -9.71 1.85
N PRO A 88 -14.07 -9.77 2.66
CA PRO A 88 -15.19 -10.65 2.36
C PRO A 88 -15.74 -10.33 0.97
N ASP A 89 -16.00 -11.37 0.19
CA ASP A 89 -16.56 -11.26 -1.15
C ASP A 89 -17.91 -10.55 -1.06
N ASP A 90 -18.09 -9.47 -1.82
CA ASP A 90 -19.29 -8.62 -1.83
C ASP A 90 -20.49 -9.43 -2.38
N GLN A 91 -21.08 -10.31 -1.56
CA GLN A 91 -22.29 -11.07 -1.90
C GLN A 91 -23.57 -10.23 -1.72
N ALA A 92 -23.46 -8.99 -1.24
CA ALA A 92 -24.61 -8.13 -0.99
C ALA A 92 -24.32 -6.66 -1.35
N GLY A 93 -24.85 -6.23 -2.50
CA GLY A 93 -25.23 -4.83 -2.73
C GLY A 93 -24.20 -3.94 -3.43
N GLY A 94 -24.31 -3.84 -4.76
CA GLY A 94 -24.21 -2.58 -5.52
C GLY A 94 -22.92 -1.75 -5.51
N ALA A 95 -21.91 -2.05 -4.69
CA ALA A 95 -20.67 -1.29 -4.56
C ALA A 95 -19.73 -1.56 -5.74
N THR A 96 -20.08 -0.96 -6.89
CA THR A 96 -19.26 -0.65 -8.07
C THR A 96 -18.13 -1.62 -8.40
N HIS A 97 -18.38 -2.49 -9.40
CA HIS A 97 -17.38 -3.26 -10.16
C HIS A 97 -16.24 -2.41 -10.77
N LEU A 98 -16.29 -1.08 -10.67
CA LEU A 98 -15.33 -0.12 -11.21
C LEU A 98 -13.88 -0.43 -10.83
N HIS A 99 -13.62 -0.88 -9.60
CA HIS A 99 -12.27 -1.25 -9.16
C HIS A 99 -11.68 -2.40 -9.99
N ARG A 100 -12.51 -3.31 -10.53
CA ARG A 100 -12.07 -4.41 -11.41
C ARG A 100 -11.77 -3.96 -12.83
N LEU A 101 -12.23 -2.77 -13.23
CA LEU A 101 -11.91 -2.19 -14.53
C LEU A 101 -10.51 -1.57 -14.54
N ILE A 102 -9.96 -1.24 -13.37
CA ILE A 102 -8.62 -0.69 -13.23
C ILE A 102 -7.62 -1.85 -13.24
N PRO A 103 -6.66 -1.89 -14.20
CA PRO A 103 -5.59 -2.87 -14.19
C PRO A 103 -4.84 -2.85 -12.87
N ALA A 104 -4.42 -4.03 -12.38
CA ALA A 104 -3.72 -4.13 -11.09
C ALA A 104 -2.43 -3.29 -11.05
N SER A 105 -1.71 -3.28 -12.18
CA SER A 105 -0.52 -2.49 -12.42
C SER A 105 -0.77 -0.99 -12.25
N LEU A 106 -1.81 -0.48 -12.92
CA LEU A 106 -2.21 0.94 -12.84
C LEU A 106 -2.70 1.32 -11.45
N ALA A 107 -3.55 0.50 -10.83
CA ALA A 107 -4.05 0.75 -9.48
C ALA A 107 -2.90 0.85 -8.48
N THR A 108 -1.93 -0.06 -8.56
CA THR A 108 -0.74 -0.08 -7.71
C THR A 108 0.18 1.11 -7.96
N PHE A 109 0.38 1.48 -9.23
CA PHE A 109 1.18 2.65 -9.59
C PHE A 109 0.57 3.96 -9.06
N LEU A 110 -0.75 4.12 -9.16
CA LEU A 110 -1.44 5.30 -8.65
C LEU A 110 -1.51 5.30 -7.11
N ALA A 111 -1.87 4.17 -6.49
CA ALA A 111 -1.96 4.04 -5.04
C ALA A 111 -0.61 4.29 -4.34
N SER A 112 0.50 3.91 -4.97
CA SER A 112 1.86 4.20 -4.49
C SER A 112 2.33 5.63 -4.73
N GLY A 113 1.49 6.53 -5.25
CA GLY A 113 1.90 7.89 -5.57
C GLY A 113 3.00 7.93 -6.63
N PHE A 114 2.80 7.22 -7.74
CA PHE A 114 3.76 7.11 -8.85
C PHE A 114 5.07 6.43 -8.45
N GLY A 115 5.00 5.45 -7.53
CA GLY A 115 6.14 4.65 -7.07
C GLY A 115 6.85 5.18 -5.82
N ILE A 116 6.48 6.36 -5.31
CA ILE A 116 7.08 6.96 -4.10
C ILE A 116 6.82 6.11 -2.85
N GLY A 117 5.65 5.50 -2.76
CA GLY A 117 5.27 4.62 -1.66
C GLY A 117 6.16 3.39 -1.48
N PHE A 118 7.00 3.06 -2.47
CA PHE A 118 7.98 1.97 -2.35
C PHE A 118 9.30 2.37 -1.70
N VAL A 119 9.45 3.63 -1.27
CA VAL A 119 10.61 4.06 -0.49
C VAL A 119 10.69 3.23 0.80
N PRO A 120 11.86 2.63 1.11
CA PRO A 120 11.98 1.63 2.17
C PRO A 120 11.76 2.18 3.58
N PHE A 121 11.92 3.48 3.77
CA PHE A 121 11.85 4.17 5.06
C PHE A 121 10.74 5.22 5.04
N ALA A 122 9.77 5.07 5.96
CA ALA A 122 8.66 6.00 6.15
C ALA A 122 8.01 6.45 4.81
N PRO A 123 7.48 5.52 3.99
CA PRO A 123 6.89 5.84 2.69
C PRO A 123 5.84 6.96 2.78
N GLY A 124 5.07 6.98 3.87
CA GLY A 124 4.11 8.03 4.13
C GLY A 124 4.70 9.44 4.33
N THR A 125 5.94 9.53 4.82
CA THR A 125 6.62 10.84 4.85
C THR A 125 6.83 11.36 3.43
N PHE A 126 7.26 10.50 2.51
CA PHE A 126 7.48 10.89 1.11
C PHE A 126 6.19 11.14 0.35
N GLY A 127 5.13 10.38 0.63
CA GLY A 127 3.77 10.62 0.14
C GLY A 127 3.25 11.99 0.53
N SER A 128 3.31 12.30 1.81
CA SER A 128 2.90 13.60 2.35
C SER A 128 3.74 14.76 1.78
N VAL A 129 5.07 14.58 1.61
CA VAL A 129 5.94 15.58 0.96
C VAL A 129 5.54 15.79 -0.50
N LEU A 130 5.23 14.72 -1.24
CA LEU A 130 4.71 14.84 -2.61
C LEU A 130 3.40 15.64 -2.61
N GLY A 131 2.48 15.36 -1.68
CA GLY A 131 1.23 16.11 -1.51
C GLY A 131 1.48 17.61 -1.31
N VAL A 132 2.42 17.99 -0.44
CA VAL A 132 2.76 19.41 -0.19
C VAL A 132 3.38 20.06 -1.42
N ALA A 133 4.31 19.35 -2.09
CA ALA A 133 4.93 19.84 -3.32
C ALA A 133 3.89 20.07 -4.42
N LEU A 134 2.97 19.13 -4.60
CA LEU A 134 1.88 19.22 -5.57
C LEU A 134 0.92 20.37 -5.23
N ALA A 135 0.51 20.50 -3.97
CA ALA A 135 -0.33 21.61 -3.52
C ALA A 135 0.32 22.98 -3.82
N GLY A 136 1.61 23.12 -3.46
CA GLY A 136 2.36 24.34 -3.71
C GLY A 136 2.50 24.66 -5.20
N LEU A 137 2.76 23.67 -6.03
CA LEU A 137 2.86 23.83 -7.48
C LEU A 137 1.53 24.30 -8.08
N LEU A 138 0.43 23.64 -7.73
CA LEU A 138 -0.90 23.95 -8.25
C LEU A 138 -1.40 25.32 -7.81
N LEU A 139 -1.20 25.69 -6.55
CA LEU A 139 -1.67 26.99 -6.05
C LEU A 139 -0.79 28.14 -6.54
N LYS A 140 0.54 27.94 -6.67
CA LYS A 140 1.45 28.96 -7.24
C LYS A 140 1.29 29.15 -8.75
N SER A 141 0.75 28.18 -9.47
CA SER A 141 0.44 28.35 -10.91
C SER A 141 -0.74 29.29 -11.15
N GLY A 142 -1.44 29.73 -10.10
CA GLY A 142 -2.64 30.56 -10.20
C GLY A 142 -3.92 29.76 -10.43
N LEU A 143 -3.90 28.43 -10.19
CA LEU A 143 -5.11 27.61 -10.30
C LEU A 143 -6.19 28.15 -9.36
N PRO A 144 -7.38 28.49 -9.87
CA PRO A 144 -8.46 28.98 -9.01
C PRO A 144 -8.82 27.96 -7.94
N LEU A 145 -9.11 28.44 -6.73
CA LEU A 145 -9.38 27.58 -5.57
C LEU A 145 -10.50 26.55 -5.83
N ALA A 146 -11.52 26.91 -6.62
CA ALA A 146 -12.59 26.00 -7.01
C ALA A 146 -12.08 24.80 -7.82
N TRP A 147 -11.16 25.03 -8.77
CA TRP A 147 -10.54 23.96 -9.57
C TRP A 147 -9.57 23.13 -8.74
N TYR A 148 -8.84 23.76 -7.83
CA TYR A 148 -7.98 23.06 -6.87
C TYR A 148 -8.80 22.12 -5.97
N ALA A 149 -9.91 22.59 -5.39
CA ALA A 149 -10.80 21.79 -4.57
C ALA A 149 -11.47 20.66 -5.38
N ALA A 150 -11.86 20.93 -6.63
CA ALA A 150 -12.39 19.91 -7.53
C ALA A 150 -11.34 18.83 -7.82
N LEU A 151 -10.07 19.20 -8.00
CA LEU A 151 -8.97 18.25 -8.17
C LEU A 151 -8.74 17.42 -6.90
N ALA A 152 -8.69 18.03 -5.72
CA ALA A 152 -8.55 17.30 -4.45
C ALA A 152 -9.67 16.26 -4.28
N MET A 153 -10.91 16.66 -4.56
CA MET A 153 -12.07 15.76 -4.57
C MET A 153 -11.92 14.66 -5.62
N ALA A 154 -11.46 14.97 -6.83
CA ALA A 154 -11.22 13.97 -7.86
C ALA A 154 -10.16 12.95 -7.42
N VAL A 155 -9.03 13.39 -6.86
CA VAL A 155 -7.99 12.49 -6.32
C VAL A 155 -8.56 11.57 -5.24
N PHE A 156 -9.38 12.11 -4.33
CA PHE A 156 -10.06 11.29 -3.32
C PHE A 156 -11.00 10.23 -3.94
N LEU A 157 -11.89 10.65 -4.84
CA LEU A 157 -12.88 9.75 -5.44
C LEU A 157 -12.25 8.69 -6.35
N PHE A 158 -11.22 9.06 -7.12
CA PHE A 158 -10.45 8.10 -7.93
C PHE A 158 -9.53 7.23 -7.08
N GLY A 159 -9.07 7.73 -5.94
CA GLY A 159 -8.25 6.97 -5.01
C GLY A 159 -8.97 5.76 -4.43
N ILE A 160 -10.25 5.88 -4.08
CA ILE A 160 -11.04 4.79 -3.47
C ILE A 160 -10.98 3.47 -4.28
N PRO A 161 -11.32 3.43 -5.58
CA PRO A 161 -11.21 2.19 -6.36
C PRO A 161 -9.74 1.78 -6.60
N CYS A 162 -8.79 2.72 -6.67
CA CYS A 162 -7.37 2.40 -6.85
C CYS A 162 -6.77 1.73 -5.61
N THR A 163 -6.97 2.30 -4.42
CA THR A 163 -6.46 1.77 -3.15
C THR A 163 -7.16 0.46 -2.78
N ARG A 164 -8.48 0.34 -3.05
CA ARG A 164 -9.20 -0.93 -2.97
C ARG A 164 -8.53 -2.00 -3.82
N ARG A 165 -8.33 -1.72 -5.12
CA ARG A 165 -7.76 -2.70 -6.05
C ARG A 165 -6.33 -3.07 -5.67
N ALA A 166 -5.52 -2.09 -5.26
CA ALA A 166 -4.16 -2.29 -4.77
C ALA A 166 -4.11 -3.20 -3.53
N ALA A 167 -4.94 -2.92 -2.51
CA ALA A 167 -5.03 -3.72 -1.30
C ALA A 167 -5.49 -5.15 -1.58
N GLU A 168 -6.47 -5.33 -2.47
CA GLU A 168 -6.95 -6.66 -2.91
C GLU A 168 -5.85 -7.47 -3.62
N VAL A 169 -5.05 -6.85 -4.49
CA VAL A 169 -3.96 -7.53 -5.20
C VAL A 169 -2.90 -8.04 -4.22
N GLN A 170 -2.61 -7.27 -3.18
CA GLN A 170 -1.63 -7.67 -2.17
C GLN A 170 -2.20 -8.61 -1.10
N GLY A 171 -3.54 -8.67 -0.96
CA GLY A 171 -4.18 -9.45 0.10
C GLY A 171 -3.87 -8.92 1.50
N VAL A 172 -3.62 -7.62 1.63
CA VAL A 172 -3.34 -6.94 2.92
C VAL A 172 -4.33 -5.80 3.08
N LYS A 173 -4.97 -5.72 4.24
CA LYS A 173 -5.82 -4.57 4.59
C LYS A 173 -4.90 -3.38 4.90
N ASP A 174 -5.05 -2.30 4.14
CA ASP A 174 -4.31 -1.05 4.30
C ASP A 174 -2.77 -1.20 4.27
N PRO A 175 -2.19 -1.50 3.10
CA PRO A 175 -0.74 -1.60 2.95
C PRO A 175 -0.04 -0.26 3.13
N GLY A 176 0.96 -0.19 4.01
CA GLY A 176 1.67 1.07 4.31
C GLY A 176 2.51 1.68 3.17
N TRP A 177 2.51 1.12 1.95
CA TRP A 177 3.08 1.77 0.75
C TRP A 177 2.03 2.54 -0.04
N ILE A 178 0.73 2.37 0.26
CA ILE A 178 -0.30 3.25 -0.26
C ILE A 178 -0.06 4.63 0.36
N VAL A 179 0.05 5.63 -0.50
CA VAL A 179 0.31 7.03 -0.12
C VAL A 179 -0.60 8.01 -0.86
N LEU A 180 -1.52 7.48 -1.69
CA LEU A 180 -2.47 8.29 -2.45
C LEU A 180 -3.51 8.96 -1.56
N ASP A 181 -3.90 8.28 -0.49
CA ASP A 181 -4.66 8.78 0.66
C ASP A 181 -4.00 10.00 1.31
N GLU A 182 -2.70 9.92 1.60
CA GLU A 182 -1.95 11.02 2.19
C GLU A 182 -1.82 12.22 1.25
N ILE A 183 -1.57 11.96 -0.04
CA ILE A 183 -1.53 12.99 -1.08
C ILE A 183 -2.89 13.69 -1.14
N ALA A 184 -3.99 12.93 -1.16
CA ALA A 184 -5.34 13.48 -1.16
C ALA A 184 -5.60 14.33 0.10
N ALA A 185 -5.25 13.81 1.28
CA ALA A 185 -5.41 14.51 2.55
C ALA A 185 -4.69 15.86 2.58
N VAL A 186 -3.43 15.88 2.14
CA VAL A 186 -2.66 17.12 2.07
C VAL A 186 -3.26 18.12 1.08
N LEU A 187 -3.80 17.66 -0.05
CA LEU A 187 -4.53 18.55 -0.96
C LEU A 187 -5.77 19.17 -0.28
N PHE A 188 -6.49 18.40 0.52
CA PHE A 188 -7.64 18.91 1.28
C PHE A 188 -7.27 19.97 2.30
N ILE A 189 -6.10 19.89 2.96
CA ILE A 189 -5.62 20.91 3.91
C ILE A 189 -5.62 22.30 3.27
N TYR A 190 -5.06 22.43 2.05
CA TYR A 190 -4.91 23.72 1.39
C TYR A 190 -6.16 24.18 0.63
N THR A 191 -7.29 23.47 0.77
CA THR A 191 -8.61 24.01 0.38
C THR A 191 -9.13 25.03 1.39
N VAL A 192 -8.66 24.97 2.65
CA VAL A 192 -9.14 25.82 3.76
C VAL A 192 -8.10 26.83 4.26
N ILE A 193 -6.80 26.58 4.04
CA ILE A 193 -5.71 27.46 4.47
C ILE A 193 -4.87 27.93 3.27
N PRO A 194 -4.48 29.21 3.18
CA PRO A 194 -3.61 29.67 2.10
C PRO A 194 -2.25 28.97 2.15
N PHE A 195 -1.72 28.65 0.97
CA PHE A 195 -0.41 28.03 0.86
C PHE A 195 0.71 29.08 0.98
N THR A 196 1.55 28.88 1.99
CA THR A 196 2.78 29.64 2.28
C THR A 196 3.83 28.62 2.75
N TRP A 197 5.10 28.99 2.84
CA TRP A 197 6.12 28.08 3.37
C TRP A 197 5.87 27.73 4.85
N THR A 198 5.34 28.67 5.64
CA THR A 198 4.97 28.43 7.03
C THR A 198 3.82 27.43 7.13
N THR A 199 2.75 27.62 6.35
CA THR A 199 1.63 26.67 6.31
C THR A 199 2.01 25.34 5.68
N ALA A 200 2.99 25.31 4.76
CA ALA A 200 3.53 24.09 4.18
C ALA A 200 4.17 23.18 5.24
N VAL A 201 5.07 23.74 6.05
CA VAL A 201 5.77 22.99 7.11
C VAL A 201 4.79 22.61 8.22
N LEU A 202 3.97 23.56 8.68
CA LEU A 202 2.99 23.28 9.74
C LEU A 202 1.94 22.27 9.31
N GLY A 203 1.41 22.40 8.08
CA GLY A 203 0.44 21.48 7.51
C GLY A 203 1.00 20.07 7.41
N PHE A 204 2.23 19.92 6.94
CA PHE A 204 2.93 18.63 6.93
C PHE A 204 3.06 18.02 8.33
N LEU A 205 3.59 18.78 9.30
CA LEU A 205 3.85 18.26 10.65
C LEU A 205 2.56 17.91 11.40
N LEU A 206 1.55 18.79 11.34
CA LEU A 206 0.25 18.57 11.98
C LEU A 206 -0.52 17.42 11.32
N PHE A 207 -0.45 17.31 10.00
CA PHE A 207 -1.05 16.18 9.28
C PHE A 207 -0.45 14.87 9.76
N ARG A 208 0.89 14.75 9.77
CA ARG A 208 1.53 13.51 10.27
C ARG A 208 1.21 13.23 11.73
N LEU A 209 1.09 14.27 12.56
CA LEU A 209 0.65 14.09 13.94
C LEU A 209 -0.75 13.49 14.00
N PHE A 210 -1.72 13.99 13.24
CA PHE A 210 -3.10 13.51 13.26
C PHE A 210 -3.29 12.16 12.56
N ASP A 211 -2.58 11.93 11.46
CA ASP A 211 -2.57 10.65 10.75
C ASP A 211 -1.97 9.53 11.64
N VAL A 212 -0.86 9.78 12.34
CA VAL A 212 -0.27 8.75 13.22
C VAL A 212 -1.07 8.57 14.51
N SER A 213 -1.59 9.64 15.09
CA SER A 213 -2.31 9.56 16.38
C SER A 213 -3.76 9.10 16.23
N LYS A 214 -4.38 9.38 15.07
CA LYS A 214 -5.80 9.18 14.75
C LYS A 214 -6.69 9.51 15.97
N PRO A 215 -6.78 10.77 16.42
CA PRO A 215 -7.61 11.09 17.58
C PRO A 215 -9.08 10.80 17.29
N TYR A 216 -9.84 10.43 18.32
CA TYR A 216 -11.28 10.24 18.18
C TYR A 216 -11.95 11.48 17.59
N PRO A 217 -12.94 11.37 16.67
CA PRO A 217 -13.53 10.17 16.05
C PRO A 217 -12.83 9.57 14.81
N LEU A 218 -11.61 9.99 14.41
CA LEU A 218 -10.97 9.55 13.14
C LEU A 218 -10.84 8.03 13.01
N ARG A 219 -10.51 7.32 14.10
CA ARG A 219 -10.40 5.85 14.13
C ARG A 219 -11.69 5.11 13.74
N TRP A 220 -12.84 5.79 13.72
CA TRP A 220 -14.08 5.17 13.27
C TRP A 220 -14.14 5.05 11.74
N LEU A 221 -13.42 5.91 11.00
CA LEU A 221 -13.41 5.89 9.54
C LEU A 221 -12.65 4.66 9.00
N GLU A 222 -11.66 4.14 9.73
CA GLU A 222 -10.96 2.88 9.41
C GLU A 222 -11.91 1.65 9.38
N ARG A 223 -13.11 1.78 9.93
CA ARG A 223 -14.16 0.75 9.90
C ARG A 223 -14.95 0.77 8.59
N LEU A 224 -14.81 1.82 7.77
CA LEU A 224 -15.43 1.88 6.47
C LEU A 224 -14.86 0.78 5.56
N PRO A 225 -15.68 0.26 4.63
CA PRO A 225 -15.29 -0.87 3.80
C PRO A 225 -14.31 -0.44 2.68
N HIS A 226 -13.38 -1.32 2.37
CA HIS A 226 -12.45 -1.22 1.23
C HIS A 226 -11.61 0.07 1.21
N GLY A 227 -11.40 0.63 0.02
CA GLY A 227 -10.65 1.87 -0.17
C GLY A 227 -11.32 3.09 0.47
N TRP A 228 -12.59 3.02 0.90
CA TRP A 228 -13.19 4.11 1.68
C TRP A 228 -12.52 4.25 3.04
N GLY A 229 -12.20 3.13 3.69
CA GLY A 229 -11.50 3.15 4.98
C GLY A 229 -10.15 3.83 4.87
N ILE A 230 -9.38 3.46 3.83
CA ILE A 230 -8.03 3.93 3.53
C ILE A 230 -7.99 5.41 3.11
N MET A 231 -8.95 5.85 2.28
CA MET A 231 -8.92 7.24 1.80
C MET A 231 -9.53 8.22 2.82
N ALA A 232 -10.55 7.79 3.56
CA ALA A 232 -11.36 8.70 4.36
C ALA A 232 -10.71 9.03 5.71
N ASP A 233 -10.00 8.10 6.34
CA ASP A 233 -9.32 8.35 7.61
C ASP A 233 -8.21 9.40 7.48
N ASP A 234 -7.39 9.30 6.43
CA ASP A 234 -6.33 10.25 6.10
C ASP A 234 -6.89 11.61 5.70
N VAL A 235 -7.88 11.65 4.81
CA VAL A 235 -8.52 12.92 4.41
C VAL A 235 -9.16 13.60 5.62
N ALA A 236 -9.75 12.85 6.54
CA ALA A 236 -10.29 13.40 7.77
C ALA A 236 -9.17 13.93 8.70
N ALA A 237 -8.00 13.28 8.78
CA ALA A 237 -6.83 13.82 9.47
C ALA A 237 -6.33 15.12 8.81
N GLY A 238 -6.38 15.20 7.48
CA GLY A 238 -6.15 16.42 6.71
C GLY A 238 -7.15 17.53 7.06
N PHE A 239 -8.44 17.23 7.17
CA PHE A 239 -9.45 18.19 7.63
C PHE A 239 -9.16 18.71 9.04
N TYR A 240 -8.74 17.85 9.97
CA TYR A 240 -8.39 18.26 11.34
C TYR A 240 -7.20 19.21 11.33
N THR A 241 -6.21 18.92 10.49
CA THR A 241 -5.05 19.79 10.27
C THR A 241 -5.47 21.16 9.75
N GLY A 242 -6.24 21.18 8.65
CA GLY A 242 -6.71 22.42 8.04
C GLY A 242 -7.57 23.25 8.98
N LEU A 243 -8.47 22.61 9.73
CA LEU A 243 -9.33 23.27 10.72
C LEU A 243 -8.52 23.89 11.86
N LEU A 244 -7.55 23.15 12.43
CA LEU A 244 -6.71 23.66 13.50
C LEU A 244 -5.89 24.88 13.03
N MET A 245 -5.32 24.81 11.82
CA MET A 245 -4.57 25.92 11.23
C MET A 245 -5.46 27.12 10.93
N ALA A 246 -6.68 26.89 10.45
CA ALA A 246 -7.66 27.95 10.21
C ALA A 246 -8.07 28.65 11.51
N ILE A 247 -8.26 27.89 12.60
CA ILE A 247 -8.51 28.43 13.94
C ILE A 247 -7.32 29.26 14.42
N ALA A 248 -6.10 28.73 14.31
CA ALA A 248 -4.88 29.45 14.71
C ALA A 248 -4.71 30.77 13.92
N ARG A 249 -5.04 30.76 12.62
CA ARG A 249 -5.06 31.96 11.77
C ARG A 249 -6.12 32.96 12.24
N HIS A 250 -7.33 32.49 12.55
CA HIS A 250 -8.42 33.35 13.01
C HIS A 250 -8.08 34.10 14.32
N TYR A 251 -7.39 33.44 15.25
CA TYR A 251 -6.92 34.06 16.50
C TYR A 251 -5.59 34.82 16.37
N GLY A 252 -5.05 34.97 15.15
CA GLY A 252 -3.83 35.74 14.89
C GLY A 252 -2.53 35.05 15.30
N TRP A 253 -2.55 33.77 15.66
CA TRP A 253 -1.33 32.98 15.94
C TRP A 253 -0.58 32.60 14.67
N LEU A 254 -1.27 32.65 13.52
CA LEU A 254 -0.70 32.36 12.21
C LEU A 254 -0.96 33.51 11.25
N SER A 255 0.09 34.27 10.92
CA SER A 255 0.03 35.44 10.04
C SER A 255 0.24 35.03 8.58
N VAL A 256 -0.83 34.58 7.91
CA VAL A 256 -0.85 34.13 6.50
C VAL A 256 -2.13 34.48 5.78
#